data_AF-A0A060Z5X2-F1
#
_entry.id   AF-A0A060Z5X2-F1
#
_cell.length_a   1.000
_cell.length_b   1.000
_cell.length_c   1.000
_cell.angle_alpha   90.00
_cell.angle_beta   90.00
_cell.angle_gamma   90.00
#
_symmetry.space_group_name_H-M   'P 1'
#
loop_
_entity.id
_entity.type
_entity.pdbx_description
1 polymer ?
#
loop_
_entity_poly.entity_id
_entity_poly.type
_entity_poly.pdbx_seq_one_letter_code
_entity_poly.pdbx_strand_id
1 'polypeptide(L)'
;LSQIVEGKREKKTVQRLDFQVAKPAKVLKVENGGGDKLGDIARVNHHLGKLKVPDLKPLHTILFDMPGKIATMRKNMRLFNGFPFEVDSDPYIKKKERMMR
;
A
#
# COMPACT_ATOMS: atom_id res chain seq x y z
N LEU A 1 37.40 1.25 -63.93
CA LEU A 1 38.35 1.32 -62.80
C LEU A 1 37.73 2.20 -61.74
N SER A 2 37.28 1.56 -60.66
CA SER A 2 36.55 2.12 -59.52
C SER A 2 37.50 2.65 -58.45
N GLN A 3 37.17 3.78 -57.82
CA GLN A 3 37.57 4.07 -56.45
C GLN A 3 36.48 4.92 -55.79
N ILE A 4 35.61 4.29 -54.99
CA ILE A 4 34.72 4.96 -54.04
C ILE A 4 35.30 4.65 -52.67
N VAL A 5 35.70 5.71 -51.96
CA VAL A 5 36.27 5.65 -50.60
C VAL A 5 35.14 5.42 -49.60
N GLU A 6 35.15 4.27 -48.92
CA GLU A 6 34.18 3.92 -47.89
C GLU A 6 34.49 4.65 -46.57
N GLY A 7 33.81 5.76 -46.31
CA GLY A 7 33.80 6.43 -45.01
C GLY A 7 32.88 5.70 -44.01
N LYS A 8 33.47 4.89 -43.12
CA LYS A 8 32.77 4.16 -42.05
C LYS A 8 32.24 5.14 -40.98
N ARG A 9 31.00 5.61 -41.15
CA ARG A 9 30.30 6.41 -40.13
C ARG A 9 29.68 5.45 -39.11
N GLU A 10 30.29 5.33 -37.94
CA GLU A 10 29.74 4.57 -36.82
C GLU A 10 28.47 5.25 -36.31
N LYS A 11 27.34 4.52 -36.34
CA LYS A 11 26.05 5.01 -35.85
C LYS A 11 26.08 4.98 -34.32
N LYS A 12 26.11 6.17 -33.71
CA LYS A 12 26.01 6.35 -32.25
C LYS A 12 24.73 5.68 -31.73
N THR A 13 24.88 4.70 -30.85
CA THR A 13 23.75 3.98 -30.23
C THR A 13 22.93 4.93 -29.37
N VAL A 14 21.62 4.95 -29.60
CA VAL A 14 20.68 5.75 -28.81
C VAL A 14 20.64 5.21 -27.39
N GLN A 15 21.07 6.03 -26.42
CA GLN A 15 20.86 5.77 -25.00
C GLN A 15 19.35 5.86 -24.74
N ARG A 16 18.71 4.71 -24.52
CA ARG A 16 17.31 4.68 -24.09
C ARG A 16 17.30 5.15 -22.64
N LEU A 17 16.62 6.27 -22.38
CA LEU A 17 16.38 6.77 -21.03
C LEU A 17 15.80 5.63 -20.19
N ASP A 18 16.46 5.34 -19.07
CA ASP A 18 15.90 4.52 -18.01
C ASP A 18 14.55 5.09 -17.64
N PHE A 19 13.50 4.30 -17.87
CA PHE A 19 12.18 4.56 -17.32
C PHE A 19 12.37 4.64 -15.81
N GLN A 20 12.36 5.87 -15.27
CA GLN A 20 12.07 6.08 -13.87
C GLN A 20 10.70 5.46 -13.65
N VAL A 21 10.68 4.25 -13.11
CA VAL A 21 9.48 3.61 -12.60
C VAL A 21 8.97 4.55 -11.51
N ALA A 22 8.04 5.42 -11.88
CA ALA A 22 7.26 6.18 -10.92
C ALA A 22 6.75 5.15 -9.92
N LYS A 23 7.22 5.28 -8.67
CA LYS A 23 6.90 4.38 -7.56
C LYS A 23 5.42 4.00 -7.70
N PRO A 24 5.07 2.72 -7.92
CA PRO A 24 3.68 2.36 -8.14
C PRO A 24 2.90 2.89 -6.96
N ALA A 25 1.89 3.72 -7.25
CA ALA A 25 0.99 4.24 -6.22
C ALA A 25 0.58 3.04 -5.37
N LYS A 26 1.02 3.02 -4.10
CA LYS A 26 0.85 1.87 -3.21
C LYS A 26 -0.63 1.49 -3.25
N VAL A 27 -0.95 0.43 -3.97
CA VAL A 27 -2.30 -0.11 -3.99
C VAL A 27 -2.56 -0.53 -2.56
N LEU A 28 -3.66 -0.04 -1.97
CA LEU A 28 -4.07 -0.44 -0.63
C LEU A 28 -4.23 -1.96 -0.64
N LYS A 29 -3.20 -2.67 -0.21
CA LYS A 29 -3.21 -4.10 -0.06
C LYS A 29 -3.96 -4.33 1.24
N VAL A 30 -5.26 -4.64 1.12
CA VAL A 30 -6.01 -5.20 2.25
C VAL A 30 -5.42 -6.57 2.47
N GLU A 31 -4.37 -6.63 3.28
CA GLU A 31 -3.72 -7.87 3.67
C GLU A 31 -4.78 -8.71 4.40
N ASN A 32 -5.04 -9.92 3.90
CA ASN A 32 -6.03 -10.80 4.48
C ASN A 32 -5.48 -11.38 5.78
N GLY A 33 -5.95 -10.88 6.92
CA GLY A 33 -5.71 -11.50 8.22
C GLY A 33 -6.51 -12.78 8.39
N GLY A 34 -6.12 -13.58 9.40
CA GLY A 34 -6.77 -14.87 9.72
C GLY A 34 -8.09 -14.77 10.48
N GLY A 35 -8.63 -13.56 10.72
CA GLY A 35 -9.84 -13.34 11.52
C GLY A 35 -11.10 -13.05 10.68
N ASP A 36 -12.20 -12.80 11.39
CA ASP A 36 -13.45 -12.33 10.78
C ASP A 36 -13.37 -10.84 10.40
N LYS A 37 -14.12 -10.45 9.37
CA LYS A 37 -14.19 -9.06 8.94
C LYS A 37 -14.88 -8.21 10.01
N LEU A 38 -14.31 -7.04 10.31
CA LEU A 38 -14.91 -6.11 11.29
C LEU A 38 -16.33 -5.66 10.92
N GLY A 39 -16.68 -5.70 9.63
CA GLY A 39 -18.02 -5.42 9.13
C GLY A 39 -19.06 -6.49 9.48
N ASP A 40 -18.64 -7.74 9.62
CA ASP A 40 -19.53 -8.87 9.93
C ASP A 40 -19.83 -8.94 11.45
N ILE A 41 -18.93 -8.40 12.27
CA ILE A 41 -19.13 -8.28 13.72
C ILE A 41 -20.10 -7.11 14.02
N ALA A 42 -21.36 -7.42 14.27
CA ALA A 42 -22.44 -6.42 14.46
C ALA A 42 -22.09 -5.31 15.46
N ARG A 43 -21.48 -5.65 16.61
CA ARG A 43 -21.06 -4.69 17.63
C ARG A 43 -19.99 -3.74 17.07
N VAL A 44 -18.97 -4.26 16.40
CA VAL A 44 -17.88 -3.45 15.84
C VAL A 44 -18.37 -2.58 14.70
N ASN A 45 -19.17 -3.14 13.79
CA ASN A 45 -19.74 -2.42 12.66
C ASN A 45 -20.58 -1.20 13.09
N HIS A 46 -21.38 -1.37 14.16
CA HIS A 46 -22.14 -0.27 14.75
C HIS A 46 -21.24 0.83 15.34
N HIS A 47 -20.17 0.47 16.07
CA HIS A 47 -19.21 1.46 16.58
C HIS A 47 -18.45 2.16 15.45
N LEU A 48 -18.09 1.43 14.40
CA LEU A 48 -17.42 1.95 13.22
C LEU A 48 -18.29 2.96 12.46
N GLY A 49 -19.61 2.79 12.49
CA GLY A 49 -20.57 3.78 11.98
C GLY A 49 -20.63 5.08 12.79
N LYS A 50 -20.40 4.99 14.11
CA LYS A 50 -20.43 6.14 15.04
C LYS A 50 -19.11 6.92 15.10
N LEU A 51 -18.00 6.31 14.68
CA LEU A 51 -16.68 6.95 14.69
C LEU A 51 -16.65 8.19 13.78
N LYS A 52 -16.07 9.27 14.33
CA LYS A 52 -15.91 10.54 13.62
C LYS A 52 -14.65 10.50 12.75
N VAL A 53 -14.62 11.34 11.72
CA VAL A 53 -13.49 11.50 10.80
C VAL A 53 -12.13 11.75 11.49
N PRO A 54 -12.02 12.61 12.54
CA PRO A 54 -10.76 12.80 13.26
C PRO A 54 -10.19 11.52 13.85
N ASP A 55 -11.03 10.61 14.34
CA ASP A 55 -10.60 9.34 14.95
C ASP A 55 -10.36 8.25 13.89
N LEU A 56 -11.11 8.32 12.79
CA LEU A 56 -11.05 7.33 11.71
C LEU A 56 -9.73 7.45 10.91
N LYS A 57 -9.17 8.67 10.77
CA LYS A 57 -7.91 8.93 10.06
C LYS A 57 -6.70 8.21 10.69
N PRO A 58 -6.37 8.42 11.98
CA PRO A 58 -5.25 7.73 12.62
C PRO A 58 -5.47 6.22 12.65
N LEU A 59 -6.71 5.77 12.88
CA LEU A 59 -7.05 4.35 12.86
C LEU A 59 -6.74 3.69 11.50
N HIS A 60 -7.17 4.30 10.39
CA HIS A 60 -6.85 3.77 9.07
C HIS A 60 -5.35 3.74 8.78
N THR A 61 -4.62 4.77 9.22
CA THR A 61 -3.17 4.82 9.07
C THR A 61 -2.49 3.70 9.85
N ILE A 62 -2.94 3.39 11.07
CA ILE A 62 -2.39 2.27 11.85
C ILE A 62 -2.66 0.93 11.17
N LEU A 63 -3.88 0.73 10.66
CA LEU A 63 -4.25 -0.54 10.03
C LEU A 63 -3.53 -0.77 8.70
N PHE A 64 -3.52 0.22 7.80
CA PHE A 64 -3.05 0.06 6.42
C PHE A 64 -1.70 0.75 6.11
N ASP A 65 -1.06 1.38 7.10
CA ASP A 65 0.18 2.17 6.93
C ASP A 65 0.08 3.25 5.84
N MET A 66 -1.15 3.68 5.55
CA MET A 66 -1.52 4.53 4.43
C MET A 66 -2.61 5.53 4.87
N PRO A 67 -2.49 6.80 4.50
CA PRO A 67 -3.56 7.77 4.71
C PRO A 67 -4.75 7.38 3.80
N GLY A 68 -5.89 7.09 4.42
CA GLY A 68 -7.11 6.70 3.70
C GLY A 68 -7.90 7.90 3.19
N LYS A 69 -8.61 7.72 2.06
CA LYS A 69 -9.64 8.67 1.63
C LYS A 69 -10.89 8.47 2.49
N ILE A 70 -11.48 9.54 3.01
CA ILE A 70 -12.63 9.50 3.95
C ILE A 70 -13.78 8.62 3.40
N ALA A 71 -14.06 8.72 2.11
CA ALA A 71 -15.11 7.95 1.44
C ALA A 71 -14.87 6.43 1.43
N THR A 72 -13.62 5.99 1.34
CA THR A 72 -13.25 4.56 1.31
C THR A 72 -12.83 4.05 2.68
N MET A 73 -12.44 4.94 3.59
CA MET A 73 -11.94 4.60 4.92
C MET A 73 -12.92 3.71 5.69
N ARG A 74 -14.21 4.10 5.75
CA ARG A 74 -15.24 3.30 6.41
C ARG A 74 -15.43 1.92 5.77
N LYS A 75 -15.33 1.83 4.44
CA LYS A 75 -15.47 0.56 3.72
C LYS A 75 -14.25 -0.35 3.98
N ASN A 76 -13.04 0.21 3.91
CA ASN A 76 -11.81 -0.52 4.16
C ASN A 76 -11.76 -1.07 5.60
N MET A 77 -12.20 -0.29 6.58
CA MET A 77 -12.31 -0.76 7.96
C MET A 77 -13.28 -1.93 8.12
N ARG A 78 -14.41 -1.94 7.40
CA ARG A 78 -15.35 -3.08 7.42
C ARG A 78 -14.76 -4.34 6.78
N LEU A 79 -13.90 -4.17 5.78
CA LEU A 79 -13.25 -5.28 5.07
C LEU A 79 -12.00 -5.80 5.78
N PHE A 80 -11.50 -5.09 6.78
CA PHE A 80 -10.34 -5.51 7.56
C PHE A 80 -10.69 -6.78 8.35
N ASN A 81 -9.87 -7.82 8.20
CA ASN A 81 -10.01 -9.15 8.79
C ASN A 81 -8.81 -9.54 9.67
N GLY A 82 -8.06 -8.53 10.15
CA GLY A 82 -6.89 -8.73 10.99
C GLY A 82 -5.58 -8.54 10.24
N PHE A 83 -4.49 -8.76 10.95
CA PHE A 83 -3.14 -8.71 10.37
C PHE A 83 -2.68 -10.11 9.95
N PRO A 84 -1.84 -10.23 8.91
CA PRO A 84 -1.35 -11.51 8.40
C PRO A 84 -0.16 -12.06 9.21
N PHE A 85 0.02 -11.63 10.46
CA PHE A 85 1.14 -12.03 11.31
C PHE A 85 0.64 -12.62 12.63
N GLU A 86 1.40 -13.59 13.14
CA GLU A 86 1.13 -14.25 14.41
C GLU A 86 1.52 -13.36 15.59
N VAL A 87 0.92 -13.66 16.75
CA VAL A 87 1.32 -13.09 18.03
C VAL A 87 2.80 -13.43 18.29
N ASP A 88 3.56 -12.47 18.79
CA ASP A 88 5.01 -12.57 19.08
C ASP A 88 5.96 -12.68 17.87
N SER A 89 5.46 -12.51 16.65
CA SER A 89 6.31 -12.34 15.47
C SER A 89 7.01 -10.98 15.43
N ASP A 90 8.17 -10.88 14.78
CA ASP A 90 8.87 -9.61 14.53
C ASP A 90 7.96 -8.49 13.96
N PRO A 91 7.11 -8.73 12.94
CA PRO A 91 6.17 -7.73 12.46
C PRO A 91 5.12 -7.34 13.50
N TYR A 92 4.68 -8.25 14.38
CA TYR A 92 3.77 -7.94 15.48
C TYR A 92 4.42 -6.99 16.49
N ILE A 93 5.64 -7.30 16.95
CA ILE A 93 6.37 -6.46 17.93
C ILE A 93 6.57 -5.06 17.36
N LYS A 94 7.05 -4.97 16.10
CA LYS A 94 7.26 -3.68 15.43
C LYS A 94 5.97 -2.87 15.25
N LYS A 95 4.84 -3.52 14.97
CA LYS A 95 3.53 -2.86 14.85
C LYS A 95 3.02 -2.41 16.23
N LYS A 96 3.20 -3.24 17.26
CA LYS A 96 2.83 -2.95 18.66
C LYS A 96 3.59 -1.74 19.19
N GLU A 97 4.91 -1.69 18.99
CA GLU A 97 5.73 -0.54 19.37
C GLU A 97 5.28 0.74 18.67
N ARG A 98 4.93 0.67 17.39
CA ARG A 98 4.38 1.83 16.64
C ARG A 98 3.05 2.32 17.20
N MET A 99 2.21 1.43 17.70
CA MET A 99 0.90 1.78 18.25
C MET A 99 0.98 2.40 19.65
N MET A 100 2.01 2.04 20.43
CA MET A 100 2.22 2.50 21.81
C MET A 100 3.03 3.81 21.91
N ARG A 101 3.49 4.35 20.78
CA ARG A 101 4.38 5.51 20.71
C ARG A 101 3.62 6.78 20.38
#